data_AF-V7BN61-F1
#
_entry.id   AF-V7BN61-F1
#
_cell.length_a   1.000
_cell.length_b   1.000
_cell.length_c   1.000
_cell.angle_alpha   90.00
_cell.angle_beta   90.00
_cell.angle_gamma   90.00
#
_symmetry.space_group_name_H-M   'P 1'
#
loop_
_entity.id
_entity.type
_entity.pdbx_description
1 polymer ?
#
loop_
_entity_poly.entity_id
_entity_poly.type
_entity_poly.pdbx_seq_one_letter_code
_entity_poly.pdbx_strand_id
1 'polypeptide(L)'
;MQKFRKPESTDRRNWSNIFKSLVQLVHNQQNQLQSFASRHKFLEDRLRMQNEGWISDVRFHKDQISQLNGILAVEEKNRSLEEAKADLAMGLKHREAAILKWILEHTEDELGDLKAWFEILSRKSSVREDQGTASKNTDKKKKGTTDRGNKSIWNTAEKENHSCEIANELSSLKGEYDKLSLEKYSEVSELLAEKKFVWNQYNIMENDYTAKLKTKQAEVEKANEKIKVLVSGMEQLQSENYEKDVKICELESKMDEMETETKRLNNEICGLSAELESLRKFRNNHTTVLNHCSDGNKASGSGIGKSNKSRSMIVKKEIFTPDQPAAISSGRGKKSTKRKEPPVIPTLEIPKLFTSSFKVPKLKVLSERQR
;
A
#
# COMPACT_ATOMS: atom_id res chain seq x y z
N MET A 1 56.46 -40.94 -79.67
CA MET A 1 57.00 -39.80 -78.90
C MET A 1 56.52 -39.87 -77.45
N GLN A 2 57.35 -40.38 -76.54
CA GLN A 2 57.10 -40.41 -75.10
C GLN A 2 57.24 -39.01 -74.52
N LYS A 3 56.17 -38.46 -73.95
CA LYS A 3 56.22 -37.20 -73.18
C LYS A 3 56.85 -37.49 -71.82
N PHE A 4 58.12 -37.13 -71.65
CA PHE A 4 58.80 -37.13 -70.35
C PHE A 4 58.06 -36.19 -69.39
N ARG A 5 57.36 -36.78 -68.40
CA ARG A 5 56.82 -36.04 -67.26
C ARG A 5 58.01 -35.72 -66.35
N LYS A 6 58.50 -34.48 -66.40
CA LYS A 6 59.57 -34.03 -65.50
C LYS A 6 59.08 -34.22 -64.04
N PRO A 7 59.89 -34.81 -63.15
CA PRO A 7 59.54 -34.87 -61.73
C PRO A 7 59.43 -33.42 -61.23
N GLU A 8 58.35 -33.10 -60.52
CA GLU A 8 58.25 -31.80 -59.85
C GLU A 8 59.50 -31.62 -58.98
N SER A 9 60.19 -30.49 -59.15
CA SER A 9 61.37 -30.20 -58.35
C SER A 9 60.98 -30.22 -56.88
N THR A 10 61.78 -30.92 -56.06
CA THR A 10 61.58 -31.08 -54.62
C THR A 10 61.32 -29.74 -53.92
N ASP A 11 61.93 -28.66 -54.42
CA ASP A 11 61.75 -27.29 -53.94
C ASP A 11 60.33 -26.76 -54.10
N ARG A 12 59.66 -27.02 -55.22
CA ARG A 12 58.29 -26.55 -55.45
C ARG A 12 57.32 -27.16 -54.42
N ARG A 13 57.58 -28.43 -54.06
CA ARG A 13 56.81 -29.14 -53.03
C ARG A 13 57.08 -28.57 -51.64
N ASN A 14 58.33 -28.25 -51.34
CA ASN A 14 58.74 -27.65 -50.06
C ASN A 14 58.09 -26.26 -49.87
N TRP A 15 58.16 -25.39 -50.89
CA TRP A 15 57.50 -24.08 -50.86
C TRP A 15 55.98 -24.17 -50.74
N SER A 16 55.36 -25.15 -51.40
CA SER A 16 53.91 -25.39 -51.24
C SER A 16 53.56 -25.79 -49.81
N ASN A 17 54.38 -26.63 -49.16
CA ASN A 17 54.17 -27.01 -47.76
C ASN A 17 54.35 -25.82 -46.81
N ILE A 18 55.42 -25.02 -46.99
CA ILE A 18 55.66 -23.80 -46.20
C ILE A 18 54.49 -22.82 -46.34
N PHE A 19 54.03 -22.57 -47.57
CA PHE A 19 52.89 -21.69 -47.82
C PHE A 19 51.61 -22.21 -47.14
N LYS A 20 51.32 -23.51 -47.23
CA LYS A 20 50.17 -24.12 -46.53
C LYS A 20 50.26 -23.95 -45.02
N SER A 21 51.43 -24.18 -44.43
CA SER A 21 51.64 -23.98 -42.99
C SER A 21 51.45 -22.52 -42.57
N LEU A 22 51.93 -21.56 -43.37
CA LEU A 22 51.72 -20.13 -43.11
C LEU A 22 50.24 -19.74 -43.20
N VAL A 23 49.52 -20.23 -44.22
CA VAL A 23 48.07 -19.98 -44.35
C VAL A 23 47.30 -20.57 -43.17
N GLN A 24 47.65 -21.78 -42.73
CA GLN A 24 47.06 -22.40 -41.54
C GLN A 24 47.34 -21.59 -40.28
N LEU A 25 48.56 -21.06 -40.12
CA LEU A 25 48.93 -20.21 -38.98
C LEU A 25 48.09 -18.93 -38.96
N VAL A 26 47.98 -18.23 -40.10
CA VAL A 26 47.18 -17.00 -40.23
C VAL A 26 45.70 -17.30 -39.94
N HIS A 27 45.17 -18.41 -40.46
CA HIS A 27 43.80 -18.81 -40.20
C HIS A 27 43.56 -19.12 -38.71
N ASN A 28 44.50 -19.80 -38.06
CA ASN A 28 44.44 -20.07 -36.63
C ASN A 28 44.49 -18.78 -35.79
N GLN A 29 45.38 -17.85 -36.14
CA GLN A 29 45.47 -16.54 -35.50
C GLN A 29 44.18 -15.73 -35.67
N GLN A 30 43.59 -15.74 -36.87
CA GLN A 30 42.31 -15.08 -37.14
C GLN A 30 41.18 -15.67 -36.26
N ASN A 31 41.10 -17.00 -36.17
CA ASN A 31 40.12 -17.68 -35.33
C ASN A 31 40.32 -17.38 -33.84
N GLN A 32 41.57 -17.32 -33.38
CA GLN A 32 41.90 -16.91 -32.02
C GLN A 32 41.44 -15.47 -31.74
N LEU A 33 41.73 -14.53 -32.64
CA LEU A 33 41.32 -13.12 -32.50
C LEU A 33 39.80 -12.99 -32.44
N GLN A 34 39.08 -13.74 -33.28
CA GLN A 34 37.62 -13.76 -33.29
C GLN A 34 37.04 -14.35 -32.00
N SER A 35 37.67 -15.40 -31.45
CA SER A 35 37.27 -15.98 -30.17
C SER A 35 37.48 -15.01 -29.01
N PHE A 36 38.59 -14.26 -29.04
CA PHE A 36 38.90 -13.24 -28.05
C PHE A 36 37.90 -12.08 -28.10
N ALA A 37 37.59 -11.57 -29.29
CA ALA A 37 36.58 -10.53 -29.48
C ALA A 37 35.19 -10.97 -28.96
N SER A 38 34.79 -12.20 -29.26
CA SER A 38 33.52 -12.76 -28.75
C SER A 38 33.49 -12.85 -27.22
N ARG A 39 34.61 -13.28 -26.60
CA ARG A 39 34.73 -13.36 -25.14
C ARG A 39 34.71 -11.98 -24.49
N HIS A 40 35.38 -11.00 -25.08
CA HIS A 40 35.38 -9.62 -24.60
C HIS A 40 33.97 -9.02 -24.63
N LYS A 41 33.23 -9.23 -25.73
CA LYS A 41 31.84 -8.79 -25.84
C LYS A 41 30.96 -9.42 -24.78
N PHE A 42 31.07 -10.73 -24.54
CA PHE A 42 30.33 -11.41 -23.48
C PHE A 42 30.63 -10.83 -22.09
N LEU A 43 31.90 -10.53 -21.81
CA LEU A 43 32.32 -9.89 -20.55
C LEU A 43 31.74 -8.49 -20.41
N GLU A 44 31.78 -7.69 -21.47
CA GLU A 44 31.21 -6.34 -21.51
C GLU A 44 29.70 -6.36 -21.26
N ASP A 45 28.96 -7.25 -21.93
CA ASP A 45 27.52 -7.40 -21.77
C ASP A 45 27.15 -7.82 -20.33
N ARG A 46 27.94 -8.72 -19.72
CA ARG A 46 27.76 -9.12 -18.32
C ARG A 46 28.00 -7.97 -17.35
N LEU A 47 29.07 -7.20 -17.57
CA LEU A 47 29.41 -6.04 -16.73
C LEU A 47 28.33 -4.96 -16.82
N ARG A 48 27.82 -4.72 -18.03
CA ARG A 48 26.70 -3.80 -18.28
C ARG A 48 25.45 -4.21 -17.53
N MET A 49 25.06 -5.49 -17.63
CA MET A 49 23.88 -6.01 -16.94
C MET A 49 24.00 -5.90 -15.42
N GLN A 50 25.17 -6.20 -14.85
CA GLN A 50 25.41 -6.04 -13.42
C GLN A 50 25.33 -4.58 -12.98
N ASN A 51 25.93 -3.67 -13.75
CA ASN A 51 25.88 -2.24 -13.45
C ASN A 51 24.45 -1.67 -13.53
N GLU A 52 23.67 -2.09 -14.53
CA GLU A 52 22.25 -1.70 -14.65
C GLU A 52 21.40 -2.24 -13.49
N GLY A 53 21.69 -3.45 -13.03
CA GLY A 53 21.11 -4.03 -11.81
C GLY A 53 21.41 -3.17 -10.59
N TRP A 54 22.69 -2.87 -10.32
CA TRP A 54 23.10 -2.03 -9.19
C TRP A 54 22.50 -0.62 -9.24
N ILE A 55 22.44 0.02 -10.41
CA ILE A 55 21.82 1.34 -10.55
C ILE A 55 20.32 1.26 -10.20
N SER A 56 19.65 0.17 -10.57
CA SER A 56 18.23 -0.03 -10.27
C SER A 56 18.00 -0.26 -8.77
N ASP A 57 18.84 -1.07 -8.12
CA ASP A 57 18.79 -1.30 -6.68
C ASP A 57 19.05 -0.02 -5.88
N VAL A 58 20.05 0.77 -6.28
CA VAL A 58 20.35 2.06 -5.65
C VAL A 58 19.18 3.03 -5.77
N ARG A 59 18.54 3.11 -6.96
CA ARG A 59 17.33 3.93 -7.14
C ARG A 59 16.19 3.45 -6.27
N PHE A 60 15.95 2.14 -6.24
CA PHE A 60 14.89 1.54 -5.42
C PHE A 60 15.07 1.86 -3.93
N HIS A 61 16.26 1.66 -3.38
CA HIS A 61 16.53 1.97 -1.97
C HIS A 61 16.44 3.47 -1.68
N LYS A 62 16.89 4.33 -2.60
CA LYS A 62 16.74 5.78 -2.47
C LYS A 62 15.27 6.19 -2.42
N ASP A 63 14.43 5.58 -3.24
CA ASP A 63 12.99 5.84 -3.26
C ASP A 63 12.33 5.34 -1.96
N GLN A 64 12.72 4.17 -1.45
CA GLN A 64 12.25 3.66 -0.16
C GLN A 64 12.63 4.59 1.01
N ILE A 65 13.89 5.04 1.06
CA ILE A 65 14.35 6.00 2.08
C ILE A 65 13.55 7.30 2.00
N SER A 66 13.30 7.79 0.78
CA SER A 66 12.51 9.02 0.57
C SER A 66 11.07 8.85 1.06
N GLN A 67 10.45 7.69 0.84
CA GLN A 67 9.12 7.39 1.36
C GLN A 67 9.09 7.33 2.90
N LEU A 68 10.04 6.62 3.51
CA LEU A 68 10.14 6.51 4.97
C LEU A 68 10.38 7.88 5.63
N ASN A 69 11.23 8.72 5.05
CA ASN A 69 11.45 10.08 5.53
C ASN A 69 10.17 10.93 5.46
N GLY A 70 9.37 10.76 4.40
CA GLY A 70 8.08 11.43 4.27
C GLY A 70 7.09 11.02 5.36
N ILE A 71 7.00 9.71 5.66
CA ILE A 71 6.15 9.17 6.73
C ILE A 71 6.60 9.72 8.09
N LEU A 72 7.90 9.68 8.38
CA LEU A 72 8.46 10.15 9.64
C LEU A 72 8.18 11.64 9.87
N ALA A 73 8.31 12.48 8.83
CA ALA A 73 7.98 13.90 8.91
C ALA A 73 6.49 14.16 9.23
N VAL A 74 5.59 13.34 8.68
CA VAL A 74 4.15 13.44 8.99
C VAL A 74 3.87 13.03 10.43
N GLU A 75 4.49 11.95 10.92
CA GLU A 75 4.36 11.50 12.30
C GLU A 75 4.89 12.52 13.31
N GLU A 76 6.03 13.16 13.01
CA GLU A 76 6.59 14.23 13.84
C GLU A 76 5.63 15.43 13.93
N LYS A 77 5.05 15.84 12.80
CA LYS A 77 4.04 16.92 12.76
C LYS A 77 2.79 16.53 13.56
N ASN A 78 2.31 15.30 13.43
CA ASN A 78 1.17 14.81 14.23
C ASN A 78 1.47 14.85 15.73
N ARG A 79 2.67 14.43 16.14
CA ARG A 79 3.09 14.51 17.55
C ARG A 79 3.08 15.95 18.06
N SER A 80 3.67 16.88 17.30
CA SER A 80 3.68 18.30 17.66
C SER A 80 2.26 18.91 17.74
N LEU A 81 1.35 18.44 16.89
CA LEU A 81 -0.05 18.86 16.91
C LEU A 81 -0.76 18.37 18.18
N GLU A 82 -0.55 17.12 18.58
CA GLU A 82 -1.13 16.58 19.80
C GLU A 82 -0.58 17.25 21.07
N GLU A 83 0.71 17.59 21.08
CA GLU A 83 1.32 18.40 22.14
C GLU A 83 0.68 19.80 22.23
N ALA A 84 0.57 20.51 21.10
CA ALA A 84 -0.06 21.83 21.06
C ALA A 84 -1.54 21.79 21.47
N LYS A 85 -2.27 20.72 21.13
CA LYS A 85 -3.65 20.50 21.59
C LYS A 85 -3.71 20.33 23.11
N ALA A 86 -2.79 19.55 23.68
CA ALA A 86 -2.71 19.33 25.12
C ALA A 86 -2.41 20.64 25.86
N ASP A 87 -1.45 21.43 25.36
CA ASP A 87 -1.11 22.73 25.92
C ASP A 87 -2.29 23.71 25.89
N LEU A 88 -3.02 23.77 24.77
CA LEU A 88 -4.21 24.59 24.65
C LEU A 88 -5.29 24.16 25.66
N ALA A 89 -5.54 22.85 25.79
CA ALA A 89 -6.51 22.31 26.73
C ALA A 89 -6.14 22.65 28.19
N MET A 90 -4.86 22.53 28.55
CA MET A 90 -4.36 22.95 29.86
C MET A 90 -4.53 24.46 30.07
N GLY A 91 -4.21 25.29 29.07
CA GLY A 91 -4.39 26.74 29.11
C GLY A 91 -5.85 27.14 29.35
N LEU A 92 -6.79 26.48 28.67
CA LEU A 92 -8.23 26.68 28.89
C LEU A 92 -8.66 26.29 30.31
N LYS A 93 -8.15 25.18 30.84
CA LYS A 93 -8.43 24.73 32.21
C LYS A 93 -7.86 25.67 33.26
N HIS A 94 -6.66 26.20 33.07
CA HIS A 94 -6.07 27.20 33.95
C HIS A 94 -6.88 28.50 33.95
N ARG A 95 -7.33 28.96 32.78
CA ARG A 95 -8.20 30.15 32.67
C ARG A 95 -9.54 29.93 33.36
N GLU A 96 -10.18 28.78 33.14
CA GLU A 96 -11.43 28.40 33.80
C GLU A 96 -11.27 28.40 35.34
N ALA A 97 -10.21 27.78 35.85
CA ALA A 97 -9.90 27.78 37.28
C ALA A 97 -9.66 29.20 37.83
N ALA A 98 -8.97 30.06 37.09
CA ALA A 98 -8.74 31.44 37.51
C ALA A 98 -10.05 32.26 37.59
N ILE A 99 -10.96 32.07 36.63
CA ILE A 99 -12.28 32.72 36.65
C ILE A 99 -13.10 32.23 37.84
N LEU A 100 -13.17 30.91 38.06
CA LEU A 100 -13.90 30.34 39.19
C LEU A 100 -13.35 30.84 40.53
N LYS A 101 -12.02 30.92 40.65
CA LYS A 101 -11.35 31.47 41.82
C LYS A 101 -11.74 32.94 42.04
N TRP A 102 -11.70 33.76 41.00
CA TRP A 102 -12.07 35.17 41.07
C TRP A 102 -13.53 35.38 41.49
N ILE A 103 -14.45 34.58 40.92
CA ILE A 103 -15.87 34.60 41.32
C ILE A 103 -16.00 34.25 42.80
N LEU A 104 -15.32 33.20 43.26
CA LEU A 104 -15.40 32.74 44.63
C LEU A 104 -14.88 33.80 45.62
N GLU A 105 -13.71 34.37 45.36
CA GLU A 105 -13.13 35.46 46.15
C GLU A 105 -14.09 36.67 46.21
N HIS A 106 -14.66 37.07 45.07
CA HIS A 106 -15.60 38.19 45.03
C HIS A 106 -16.88 37.92 45.81
N THR A 107 -17.46 36.71 45.69
CA THR A 107 -18.66 36.35 46.46
C THR A 107 -18.39 36.24 47.97
N GLU A 108 -17.16 35.93 48.37
CA GLU A 108 -16.77 35.87 49.78
C GLU A 108 -16.65 37.28 50.38
N ASP A 109 -16.11 38.24 49.61
CA ASP A 109 -16.10 39.66 49.97
C ASP A 109 -17.53 40.22 50.10
N GLU A 110 -18.41 39.99 49.10
CA GLU A 110 -19.82 40.41 49.14
C GLU A 110 -20.58 39.79 50.32
N LEU A 111 -20.32 38.52 50.65
CA LEU A 111 -20.89 37.85 51.81
C LEU A 111 -20.42 38.48 53.13
N GLY A 112 -19.14 38.87 53.19
CA GLY A 112 -18.56 39.62 54.31
C GLY A 112 -19.27 40.96 54.53
N ASP A 113 -19.46 41.73 53.45
CA ASP A 113 -20.17 43.01 53.48
C ASP A 113 -21.63 42.83 53.93
N LEU A 114 -22.33 41.82 53.40
CA LEU A 114 -23.71 41.51 53.80
C LEU A 114 -23.81 41.13 55.28
N LYS A 115 -22.88 40.33 55.80
CA LYS A 115 -22.82 40.01 57.23
C LYS A 115 -22.61 41.26 58.07
N ALA A 116 -21.69 42.14 57.67
CA ALA A 116 -21.44 43.40 58.39
C ALA A 116 -22.69 44.30 58.40
N TRP A 117 -23.40 44.40 57.27
CA TRP A 117 -24.69 45.10 57.19
C TRP A 117 -25.75 44.49 58.12
N PHE A 118 -25.84 43.16 58.17
CA PHE A 118 -26.79 42.47 59.03
C PHE A 118 -26.50 42.69 60.52
N GLU A 119 -25.23 42.67 60.91
CA GLU A 119 -24.79 43.00 62.27
C GLU A 119 -25.17 44.45 62.65
N ILE A 120 -24.96 45.42 61.75
CA ILE A 120 -25.38 46.81 61.96
C ILE A 120 -26.90 46.92 62.17
N LEU A 121 -27.70 46.20 61.38
CA LEU A 121 -29.16 46.19 61.48
C LEU A 121 -29.65 45.54 62.78
N SER A 122 -29.06 44.39 63.16
CA SER A 122 -29.30 43.71 64.45
C SER A 122 -28.95 44.59 65.65
N ARG A 123 -27.85 45.34 65.58
CA ARG A 123 -27.48 46.28 66.65
C ARG A 123 -28.46 47.43 66.75
N LYS A 124 -28.91 47.99 65.62
CA LYS A 124 -29.94 49.05 65.58
C LYS A 124 -31.31 48.61 66.08
N SER A 125 -31.69 47.33 65.93
CA SER A 125 -32.97 46.83 66.46
C SER A 125 -32.93 46.63 67.99
N SER A 126 -31.78 46.20 68.54
CA SER A 126 -31.60 46.05 70.00
C SER A 126 -31.57 47.38 70.78
N VAL A 127 -31.25 48.50 70.10
CA VAL A 127 -31.14 49.84 70.73
C VAL A 127 -32.52 50.53 70.90
N ARG A 128 -33.62 49.91 70.46
CA ARG A 128 -34.98 50.48 70.58
C ARG A 128 -35.83 49.95 71.74
N GLU A 129 -35.37 48.97 72.51
CA GLU A 129 -36.18 48.38 73.59
C GLU A 129 -36.07 49.07 74.96
N ASP A 130 -35.20 50.08 75.11
CA ASP A 130 -35.01 50.81 76.39
C ASP A 130 -35.60 52.23 76.43
N GLN A 131 -36.71 52.48 75.71
CA GLN A 131 -37.59 53.62 76.03
C GLN A 131 -39.05 53.16 76.13
N GLY A 132 -39.40 52.76 77.34
CA GLY A 132 -40.77 52.50 77.73
C GLY A 132 -41.63 53.78 77.75
N THR A 133 -42.85 53.66 77.23
CA THR A 133 -44.03 54.26 77.87
C THR A 133 -45.23 53.36 77.61
N ALA A 134 -45.81 52.90 78.71
CA ALA A 134 -47.04 52.14 78.79
C ALA A 134 -48.24 52.93 78.22
N SER A 135 -49.20 52.24 77.59
CA SER A 135 -50.63 52.47 77.88
C SER A 135 -51.52 51.40 77.23
N LYS A 136 -51.97 50.47 78.08
CA LYS A 136 -53.33 49.92 78.19
C LYS A 136 -54.40 50.53 77.24
N ASN A 137 -55.15 49.67 76.52
CA ASN A 137 -56.56 49.31 76.82
C ASN A 137 -57.37 48.80 75.60
N THR A 138 -58.00 47.64 75.85
CA THR A 138 -59.41 47.28 75.56
C THR A 138 -59.94 47.19 74.14
N ASP A 139 -60.38 45.97 73.83
CA ASP A 139 -61.55 45.65 73.02
C ASP A 139 -62.72 46.62 73.21
N LYS A 140 -63.32 47.09 72.12
CA LYS A 140 -64.75 47.41 72.03
C LYS A 140 -65.24 47.49 70.59
N LYS A 141 -66.06 46.51 70.25
CA LYS A 141 -67.03 46.46 69.15
C LYS A 141 -67.94 47.70 69.21
N LYS A 142 -68.11 48.45 68.11
CA LYS A 142 -69.39 49.14 67.81
C LYS A 142 -69.54 49.54 66.34
N LYS A 143 -70.72 49.18 65.84
CA LYS A 143 -71.38 49.46 64.57
C LYS A 143 -71.98 50.89 64.62
N GLY A 144 -72.04 51.60 63.48
CA GLY A 144 -73.02 52.67 63.28
C GLY A 144 -72.50 53.98 62.64
N THR A 145 -72.73 54.10 61.33
CA THR A 145 -73.39 55.21 60.60
C THR A 145 -73.01 56.69 60.82
N THR A 146 -72.90 57.36 59.65
CA THR A 146 -73.20 58.78 59.33
C THR A 146 -72.12 59.84 59.54
N ASP A 147 -71.53 60.20 58.39
CA ASP A 147 -71.41 61.55 57.81
C ASP A 147 -71.41 62.76 58.77
N ARG A 148 -70.26 63.44 58.82
CA ARG A 148 -70.21 64.89 58.99
C ARG A 148 -68.91 65.43 58.41
N GLY A 149 -69.06 66.25 57.37
CA GLY A 149 -67.98 66.91 56.68
C GLY A 149 -67.10 67.76 57.59
N ASN A 150 -65.79 67.63 57.39
CA ASN A 150 -64.81 68.64 57.76
C ASN A 150 -64.09 69.10 56.50
N LYS A 151 -64.50 70.28 56.08
CA LYS A 151 -63.94 71.07 54.99
C LYS A 151 -62.59 71.60 55.46
N SER A 152 -61.50 70.90 55.15
CA SER A 152 -60.16 71.46 55.25
C SER A 152 -59.79 72.08 53.90
N ILE A 153 -59.90 73.40 53.85
CA ILE A 153 -59.36 74.22 52.77
C ILE A 153 -57.84 74.11 52.85
N TRP A 154 -57.26 73.26 52.00
CA TRP A 154 -55.84 73.24 51.66
C TRP A 154 -55.79 73.18 50.14
N ASN A 155 -55.39 74.30 49.53
CA ASN A 155 -55.00 74.54 48.15
C ASN A 155 -55.30 73.41 47.14
N THR A 156 -56.51 73.43 46.57
CA THR A 156 -56.91 72.55 45.45
C THR A 156 -55.97 72.69 44.24
N ALA A 157 -55.35 73.86 44.06
CA ALA A 157 -54.42 74.14 42.96
C ALA A 157 -53.09 73.36 43.05
N GLU A 158 -52.58 73.06 44.24
CA GLU A 158 -51.31 72.32 44.40
C GLU A 158 -51.48 70.80 44.25
N LYS A 159 -52.65 70.28 44.65
CA LYS A 159 -52.95 68.83 44.61
C LYS A 159 -53.27 68.35 43.18
N GLU A 160 -53.91 69.19 42.37
CA GLU A 160 -54.14 68.92 40.94
C GLU A 160 -52.84 69.01 40.12
N ASN A 161 -51.94 69.94 40.45
CA ASN A 161 -50.63 70.07 39.82
C ASN A 161 -49.74 68.82 40.07
N HIS A 162 -49.66 68.33 41.30
CA HIS A 162 -48.90 67.10 41.61
C HIS A 162 -49.49 65.84 40.98
N SER A 163 -50.82 65.75 40.88
CA SER A 163 -51.47 64.63 40.17
C SER A 163 -51.17 64.65 38.67
N CYS A 164 -51.00 65.84 38.07
CA CYS A 164 -50.68 66.01 36.67
C CYS A 164 -49.20 65.65 36.38
N GLU A 165 -48.27 66.07 37.24
CA GLU A 165 -46.85 65.69 37.15
C GLU A 165 -46.65 64.18 37.22
N ILE A 166 -47.25 63.51 38.21
CA ILE A 166 -47.15 62.04 38.37
C ILE A 166 -47.75 61.32 37.16
N ALA A 167 -48.84 61.82 36.59
CA ALA A 167 -49.44 61.25 35.39
C ALA A 167 -48.54 61.41 34.14
N ASN A 168 -47.86 62.55 34.02
CA ASN A 168 -46.89 62.78 32.95
C ASN A 168 -45.65 61.88 33.09
N GLU A 169 -45.13 61.69 34.31
CA GLU A 169 -44.03 60.76 34.59
C GLU A 169 -44.41 59.31 34.29
N LEU A 170 -45.61 58.86 34.66
CA LEU A 170 -46.12 57.52 34.31
C LEU A 170 -46.28 57.34 32.79
N SER A 171 -46.72 58.38 32.09
CA SER A 171 -46.83 58.38 30.63
C SER A 171 -45.43 58.30 29.97
N SER A 172 -44.46 59.05 30.50
CA SER A 172 -43.06 59.02 30.05
C SER A 172 -42.42 57.65 30.28
N LEU A 173 -42.55 57.11 31.49
CA LEU A 173 -42.02 55.79 31.86
C LEU A 173 -42.63 54.68 31.01
N LYS A 174 -43.92 54.78 30.68
CA LYS A 174 -44.58 53.83 29.78
C LYS A 174 -44.04 53.93 28.35
N GLY A 175 -43.84 55.14 27.84
CA GLY A 175 -43.23 55.35 26.53
C GLY A 175 -41.78 54.81 26.45
N GLU A 176 -41.00 55.02 27.50
CA GLU A 176 -39.65 54.44 27.63
C GLU A 176 -39.67 52.91 27.70
N TYR A 177 -40.60 52.32 28.46
CA TYR A 177 -40.80 50.88 28.52
C TYR A 177 -41.15 50.28 27.15
N ASP A 178 -42.11 50.88 26.44
CA ASP A 178 -42.54 50.40 25.12
C ASP A 178 -41.39 50.51 24.10
N LYS A 179 -40.62 51.60 24.15
CA LYS A 179 -39.41 51.79 23.33
C LYS A 179 -38.35 50.71 23.64
N LEU A 180 -38.05 50.49 24.92
CA LEU A 180 -37.08 49.49 25.36
C LEU A 180 -37.52 48.08 24.96
N SER A 181 -38.81 47.78 25.08
CA SER A 181 -39.41 46.52 24.64
C SER A 181 -39.18 46.29 23.15
N LEU A 182 -39.49 47.28 22.30
CA LEU A 182 -39.26 47.21 20.84
C LEU A 182 -37.79 46.99 20.48
N GLU A 183 -36.88 47.71 21.14
CA GLU A 183 -35.44 47.55 20.94
C GLU A 183 -34.99 46.12 21.31
N LYS A 184 -35.44 45.60 22.45
CA LYS A 184 -35.12 44.23 22.88
C LYS A 184 -35.70 43.17 21.95
N TYR A 185 -36.92 43.36 21.43
CA TYR A 185 -37.48 42.46 20.42
C TYR A 185 -36.67 42.48 19.11
N SER A 186 -36.18 43.65 18.69
CA SER A 186 -35.30 43.77 17.52
C SER A 186 -33.98 43.03 17.74
N GLU A 187 -33.34 43.24 18.88
CA GLU A 187 -32.09 42.57 19.28
C GLU A 187 -32.27 41.04 19.29
N VAL A 188 -33.35 40.53 19.89
CA VAL A 188 -33.66 39.09 19.90
C VAL A 188 -33.88 38.55 18.47
N SER A 189 -34.53 39.32 17.60
CA SER A 189 -34.75 38.94 16.20
C SER A 189 -33.44 38.84 15.42
N GLU A 190 -32.54 39.81 15.59
CA GLU A 190 -31.20 39.83 14.99
C GLU A 190 -30.35 38.65 15.46
N LEU A 191 -30.29 38.41 16.78
CA LEU A 191 -29.57 37.27 17.34
C LEU A 191 -30.11 35.92 16.84
N LEU A 192 -31.42 35.81 16.63
CA LEU A 192 -32.04 34.61 16.10
C LEU A 192 -31.65 34.38 14.62
N ALA A 193 -31.54 35.46 13.84
CA ALA A 193 -31.04 35.40 12.47
C ALA A 193 -29.56 35.00 12.42
N GLU A 194 -28.73 35.58 13.29
CA GLU A 194 -27.30 35.22 13.41
C GLU A 194 -27.12 33.75 13.82
N LYS A 195 -27.89 33.28 14.83
CA LYS A 195 -27.90 31.87 15.23
C LYS A 195 -28.21 30.95 14.05
N LYS A 196 -29.22 31.28 13.24
CA LYS A 196 -29.56 30.49 12.04
C LYS A 196 -28.42 30.49 11.02
N PHE A 197 -27.78 31.64 10.80
CA PHE A 197 -26.65 31.76 9.91
C PHE A 197 -25.45 30.91 10.37
N VAL A 198 -25.03 31.06 11.62
CA VAL A 198 -23.91 30.30 12.21
C VAL A 198 -24.20 28.80 12.18
N TRP A 199 -25.43 28.39 12.53
CA TRP A 199 -25.83 26.99 12.47
C TRP A 199 -25.76 26.43 11.04
N ASN A 200 -26.21 27.19 10.05
CA ASN A 200 -26.11 26.79 8.65
C ASN A 200 -24.64 26.64 8.20
N GLN A 201 -23.77 27.57 8.60
CA GLN A 201 -22.33 27.49 8.29
C GLN A 201 -21.68 26.28 8.95
N TYR A 202 -22.01 26.02 10.22
CA TYR A 202 -21.54 24.83 10.94
C TYR A 202 -21.97 23.55 10.21
N ASN A 203 -23.24 23.46 9.80
CA ASN A 203 -23.77 22.29 9.13
C ASN A 203 -23.09 22.06 7.75
N ILE A 204 -22.82 23.11 6.98
CA ILE A 204 -22.07 22.99 5.72
C ILE A 204 -20.66 22.45 5.97
N MET A 205 -19.97 23.00 6.97
CA MET A 205 -18.62 22.60 7.35
C MET A 205 -18.58 21.14 7.85
N GLU A 206 -19.51 20.76 8.71
CA GLU A 206 -19.66 19.39 9.23
C GLU A 206 -19.89 18.38 8.10
N ASN A 207 -20.73 18.73 7.13
CA ASN A 207 -20.98 17.88 5.95
C ASN A 207 -19.74 17.75 5.06
N ASP A 208 -18.99 18.83 4.83
CA ASP A 208 -17.73 18.79 4.05
C ASP A 208 -16.67 17.90 4.72
N TYR A 209 -16.46 18.06 6.03
CA TYR A 209 -15.54 17.20 6.77
C TYR A 209 -15.98 15.74 6.79
N THR A 210 -17.29 15.49 6.96
CA THR A 210 -17.84 14.13 6.90
C THR A 210 -17.64 13.50 5.53
N ALA A 211 -17.81 14.26 4.45
CA ALA A 211 -17.56 13.79 3.09
C ALA A 211 -16.07 13.45 2.88
N LYS A 212 -15.17 14.35 3.27
CA LYS A 212 -13.71 14.13 3.20
C LYS A 212 -13.29 12.89 3.99
N LEU A 213 -13.83 12.72 5.19
CA LEU A 213 -13.56 11.56 6.03
C LEU A 213 -13.99 10.26 5.34
N LYS A 214 -15.19 10.22 4.76
CA LYS A 214 -15.69 9.06 3.99
C LYS A 214 -14.81 8.76 2.78
N THR A 215 -14.36 9.77 2.05
CA THR A 215 -13.44 9.58 0.91
C THR A 215 -12.11 8.97 1.37
N LYS A 216 -11.52 9.50 2.45
CA LYS A 216 -10.28 8.97 2.99
C LYS A 216 -10.42 7.55 3.52
N GLN A 217 -11.55 7.24 4.16
CA GLN A 217 -11.88 5.89 4.60
C GLN A 217 -11.92 4.91 3.41
N ALA A 218 -12.59 5.27 2.32
CA ALA A 218 -12.65 4.44 1.12
C ALA A 218 -11.26 4.25 0.44
N GLU A 219 -10.40 5.28 0.44
CA GLU A 219 -9.02 5.17 -0.05
C GLU A 219 -8.20 4.17 0.78
N VAL A 220 -8.33 4.21 2.11
CA VAL A 220 -7.66 3.27 3.03
C VAL A 220 -8.17 1.85 2.83
N GLU A 221 -9.48 1.65 2.73
CA GLU A 221 -10.07 0.32 2.47
C GLU A 221 -9.55 -0.29 1.18
N LYS A 222 -9.51 0.50 0.09
CA LYS A 222 -8.96 0.07 -1.20
C LYS A 222 -7.46 -0.26 -1.11
N ALA A 223 -6.69 0.49 -0.33
CA ALA A 223 -5.27 0.20 -0.11
C ALA A 223 -5.09 -1.11 0.67
N ASN A 224 -5.91 -1.35 1.69
CA ASN A 224 -5.90 -2.58 2.49
C ASN A 224 -6.26 -3.81 1.64
N GLU A 225 -7.23 -3.70 0.73
CA GLU A 225 -7.54 -4.76 -0.23
C GLU A 225 -6.33 -5.11 -1.11
N LYS A 226 -5.61 -4.11 -1.62
CA LYS A 226 -4.39 -4.33 -2.41
C LYS A 226 -3.29 -5.00 -1.58
N ILE A 227 -3.09 -4.58 -0.34
CA ILE A 227 -2.13 -5.21 0.57
C ILE A 227 -2.50 -6.67 0.78
N LYS A 228 -3.78 -6.98 1.01
CA LYS A 228 -4.26 -8.35 1.18
C LYS A 228 -3.95 -9.22 -0.04
N VAL A 229 -4.20 -8.72 -1.26
CA VAL A 229 -3.87 -9.43 -2.50
C VAL A 229 -2.36 -9.68 -2.62
N LEU A 230 -1.53 -8.68 -2.32
CA LEU A 230 -0.07 -8.81 -2.37
C LEU A 230 0.44 -9.83 -1.36
N VAL A 231 -0.09 -9.81 -0.13
CA VAL A 231 0.29 -10.76 0.93
C VAL A 231 -0.06 -12.19 0.50
N SER A 232 -1.27 -12.43 0.01
CA SER A 232 -1.66 -13.76 -0.47
C SER A 232 -0.81 -14.23 -1.66
N GLY A 233 -0.43 -13.32 -2.57
CA GLY A 233 0.49 -13.63 -3.65
C GLY A 233 1.90 -13.99 -3.16
N MET A 234 2.39 -13.29 -2.13
CA MET A 234 3.68 -13.56 -1.51
C MET A 234 3.71 -14.92 -0.79
N GLU A 235 2.66 -15.25 -0.04
CA GLU A 235 2.50 -16.56 0.63
C GLU A 235 2.46 -17.71 -0.38
N GLN A 236 1.79 -17.52 -1.51
CA GLN A 236 1.74 -18.51 -2.58
C GLN A 236 3.11 -18.72 -3.22
N LEU A 237 3.83 -17.64 -3.55
CA LEU A 237 5.18 -17.73 -4.11
C LEU A 237 6.16 -18.40 -3.14
N GLN A 238 6.06 -18.09 -1.85
CA GLN A 238 6.88 -18.71 -0.82
C GLN A 238 6.63 -20.21 -0.74
N SER A 239 5.37 -20.63 -0.82
CA SER A 239 4.98 -22.05 -0.81
C SER A 239 5.49 -22.79 -2.05
N GLU A 240 5.36 -22.18 -3.24
CA GLU A 240 5.88 -22.76 -4.49
C GLU A 240 7.41 -22.87 -4.46
N ASN A 241 8.10 -21.88 -3.87
CA ASN A 241 9.55 -21.91 -3.75
C ASN A 241 10.01 -23.05 -2.82
N TYR A 242 9.33 -23.22 -1.68
CA TYR A 242 9.60 -24.36 -0.78
C TYR A 242 9.39 -25.71 -1.49
N GLU A 243 8.34 -25.85 -2.29
CA GLU A 243 8.11 -27.08 -3.07
C GLU A 243 9.24 -27.34 -4.10
N LYS A 244 9.74 -26.28 -4.74
CA LYS A 244 10.87 -26.38 -5.68
C LYS A 244 12.16 -26.76 -4.95
N ASP A 245 12.43 -26.17 -3.79
CA ASP A 245 13.61 -26.49 -2.98
C ASP A 245 13.60 -27.97 -2.55
N VAL A 246 12.44 -28.50 -2.13
CA VAL A 246 12.29 -29.93 -1.82
C VAL A 246 12.63 -30.81 -3.04
N LYS A 247 12.11 -30.47 -4.23
CA LYS A 247 12.41 -31.22 -5.46
C LYS A 247 13.88 -31.12 -5.87
N ILE A 248 14.51 -29.97 -5.64
CA ILE A 248 15.95 -29.80 -5.90
C ILE A 248 16.74 -30.75 -5.00
N CYS A 249 16.46 -30.78 -3.69
CA CYS A 249 17.14 -31.71 -2.78
C CYS A 249 16.92 -33.18 -3.18
N GLU A 250 15.72 -33.56 -3.61
CA GLU A 250 15.45 -34.93 -4.10
C GLU A 250 16.26 -35.28 -5.36
N LEU A 251 16.40 -34.32 -6.30
CA LEU A 251 17.18 -34.51 -7.52
C LEU A 251 18.68 -34.57 -7.24
N GLU A 252 19.18 -33.73 -6.34
CA GLU A 252 20.56 -33.75 -5.87
C GLU A 252 20.91 -35.10 -5.25
N SER A 253 20.06 -35.63 -4.34
CA SER A 253 20.26 -36.96 -3.75
C SER A 253 20.32 -38.06 -4.80
N LYS A 254 19.43 -38.03 -5.81
CA LYS A 254 19.45 -39.02 -6.91
C LYS A 254 20.69 -38.88 -7.78
N MET A 255 21.20 -37.67 -7.96
CA MET A 255 22.42 -37.42 -8.72
C MET A 255 23.64 -38.01 -7.99
N ASP A 256 23.73 -37.82 -6.67
CA ASP A 256 24.78 -38.39 -5.84
C ASP A 256 24.73 -39.93 -5.86
N GLU A 257 23.55 -40.54 -5.73
CA GLU A 257 23.36 -41.98 -5.86
C GLU A 257 23.85 -42.50 -7.23
N MET A 258 23.43 -41.86 -8.33
CA MET A 258 23.90 -42.24 -9.67
C MET A 258 25.40 -42.04 -9.86
N GLU A 259 26.00 -41.02 -9.24
CA GLU A 259 27.43 -40.78 -9.31
C GLU A 259 28.22 -41.88 -8.58
N THR A 260 27.76 -42.29 -7.39
CA THR A 260 28.37 -43.40 -6.64
C THR A 260 28.25 -44.72 -7.41
N GLU A 261 27.09 -45.00 -8.01
CA GLU A 261 26.87 -46.19 -8.83
C GLU A 261 27.74 -46.19 -10.10
N THR A 262 27.91 -45.03 -10.74
CA THR A 262 28.81 -44.88 -11.89
C THR A 262 30.26 -45.16 -11.50
N LYS A 263 30.73 -44.62 -10.35
CA LYS A 263 32.07 -44.90 -9.81
C LYS A 263 32.25 -46.39 -9.52
N ARG A 264 31.23 -47.06 -8.96
CA ARG A 264 31.23 -48.51 -8.68
C ARG A 264 31.36 -49.33 -9.97
N LEU A 265 30.51 -49.06 -10.97
CA LEU A 265 30.53 -49.76 -12.26
C LEU A 265 31.85 -49.54 -13.00
N ASN A 266 32.42 -48.34 -12.95
CA ASN A 266 33.70 -48.06 -13.57
C ASN A 266 34.84 -48.89 -12.94
N ASN A 267 34.84 -49.06 -11.61
CA ASN A 267 35.80 -49.92 -10.92
C ASN A 267 35.64 -51.40 -11.32
N GLU A 268 34.40 -51.88 -11.46
CA GLU A 268 34.09 -53.24 -11.93
C GLU A 268 34.57 -53.46 -13.37
N ILE A 269 34.36 -52.50 -14.27
CA ILE A 269 34.87 -52.52 -15.66
C ILE A 269 36.40 -52.59 -15.67
N CYS A 270 37.08 -51.80 -14.84
CA CYS A 270 38.53 -51.86 -14.71
C CYS A 270 39.02 -53.24 -14.24
N GLY A 271 38.34 -53.84 -13.25
CA GLY A 271 38.63 -55.19 -12.77
C GLY A 271 38.47 -56.25 -13.86
N LEU A 272 37.32 -56.29 -14.53
CA LEU A 272 37.05 -57.22 -15.63
C LEU A 272 38.02 -57.03 -16.80
N SER A 273 38.41 -55.79 -17.10
CA SER A 273 39.39 -55.51 -18.16
C SER A 273 40.77 -56.10 -17.81
N ALA A 274 41.19 -56.04 -16.56
CA ALA A 274 42.44 -56.64 -16.10
C ALA A 274 42.41 -58.18 -16.12
N GLU A 275 41.27 -58.78 -15.75
CA GLU A 275 41.04 -60.23 -15.84
C GLU A 275 41.10 -60.72 -17.30
N LEU A 276 40.42 -60.01 -18.21
CA LEU A 276 40.45 -60.32 -19.65
C LEU A 276 41.87 -60.26 -20.23
N GLU A 277 42.65 -59.27 -19.82
CA GLU A 277 44.04 -59.14 -20.27
C GLU A 277 44.92 -60.27 -19.71
N SER A 278 44.66 -60.74 -18.49
CA SER A 278 45.33 -61.90 -17.88
C SER A 278 44.98 -63.20 -18.62
N LEU A 279 43.69 -63.40 -18.95
CA LEU A 279 43.22 -64.52 -19.77
C LEU A 279 43.83 -64.50 -21.18
N ARG A 280 43.95 -63.32 -21.81
CA ARG A 280 44.61 -63.18 -23.11
C ARG A 280 46.08 -63.60 -23.04
N LYS A 281 46.80 -63.19 -21.98
CA LYS A 281 48.18 -63.61 -21.73
C LYS A 281 48.30 -65.12 -21.48
N PHE A 282 47.36 -65.72 -20.75
CA PHE A 282 47.31 -67.17 -20.53
C PHE A 282 47.04 -67.94 -21.83
N ARG A 283 46.09 -67.46 -22.67
CA ARG A 283 45.75 -68.08 -23.96
C ARG A 283 46.90 -68.00 -24.97
N ASN A 284 47.70 -66.95 -24.95
CA ASN A 284 48.85 -66.80 -25.85
C ASN A 284 50.00 -67.79 -25.57
N ASN A 285 49.92 -68.58 -24.49
CA ASN A 285 50.88 -69.65 -24.17
C ASN A 285 50.37 -71.06 -24.54
N HIS A 286 49.13 -71.20 -25.01
CA HIS A 286 48.58 -72.46 -25.52
C HIS A 286 48.09 -72.29 -26.96
N THR A 287 48.88 -72.76 -27.93
CA THR A 287 48.39 -73.09 -29.28
C THR A 287 47.34 -74.18 -29.16
N THR A 288 46.06 -73.82 -29.29
CA THR A 288 45.00 -74.81 -29.48
C THR A 288 45.07 -75.34 -30.91
N VAL A 289 45.46 -76.61 -31.00
CA VAL A 289 45.31 -77.47 -32.18
C VAL A 289 43.87 -77.37 -32.69
N LEU A 290 43.77 -77.04 -33.98
CA LEU A 290 42.54 -76.92 -34.75
C LEU A 290 42.06 -78.33 -35.09
N ASN A 291 41.21 -78.92 -34.25
CA ASN A 291 40.57 -80.20 -34.57
C ASN A 291 39.34 -79.95 -35.43
N HIS A 292 39.46 -80.34 -36.71
CA HIS A 292 38.36 -80.62 -37.61
C HIS A 292 37.41 -81.66 -37.02
N CYS A 293 36.12 -81.36 -36.96
CA CYS A 293 35.06 -82.37 -36.84
C CYS A 293 34.05 -82.16 -37.97
N SER A 294 33.93 -83.20 -38.79
CA SER A 294 33.02 -83.31 -39.93
C SER A 294 31.56 -83.37 -39.50
N ASP A 295 30.70 -82.74 -40.31
CA ASP A 295 29.24 -82.79 -40.25
C ASP A 295 28.68 -84.22 -40.33
N GLY A 296 27.71 -84.49 -39.46
CA GLY A 296 26.96 -85.74 -39.40
C GLY A 296 25.60 -85.56 -38.71
N ASN A 297 24.67 -84.87 -39.39
CA ASN A 297 23.22 -85.13 -39.44
C ASN A 297 22.49 -85.64 -38.17
N LYS A 298 21.63 -84.81 -37.54
CA LYS A 298 20.14 -84.87 -37.61
C LYS A 298 19.46 -84.09 -36.48
N ALA A 299 18.31 -83.53 -36.85
CA ALA A 299 17.45 -82.61 -36.12
C ALA A 299 16.78 -83.18 -34.87
N SER A 300 16.53 -82.33 -33.88
CA SER A 300 15.19 -81.87 -33.47
C SER A 300 15.22 -81.33 -32.04
N GLY A 301 14.40 -80.32 -31.77
CA GLY A 301 13.90 -80.08 -30.41
C GLY A 301 14.48 -78.88 -29.68
N SER A 302 13.76 -77.77 -29.79
CA SER A 302 13.44 -76.84 -28.70
C SER A 302 14.55 -75.93 -28.16
N GLY A 303 14.32 -74.64 -28.37
CA GLY A 303 14.40 -73.69 -27.27
C GLY A 303 15.52 -72.66 -27.34
N ILE A 304 15.07 -71.40 -27.24
CA ILE A 304 15.80 -70.22 -26.79
C ILE A 304 16.52 -69.42 -27.89
N GLY A 305 16.06 -68.18 -28.02
CA GLY A 305 16.95 -67.04 -27.82
C GLY A 305 17.69 -66.54 -29.06
N LYS A 306 17.12 -65.47 -29.62
CA LYS A 306 17.77 -64.22 -30.03
C LYS A 306 19.23 -64.32 -30.50
N SER A 307 19.47 -63.91 -31.75
CA SER A 307 20.65 -63.07 -32.01
C SER A 307 20.41 -61.97 -33.04
N ASN A 308 20.90 -60.81 -32.58
CA ASN A 308 21.15 -59.52 -33.19
C ASN A 308 21.45 -59.47 -34.69
N LYS A 309 21.00 -58.38 -35.31
CA LYS A 309 21.71 -57.79 -36.46
C LYS A 309 21.87 -56.29 -36.27
N SER A 310 23.14 -55.90 -36.15
CA SER A 310 23.65 -54.55 -35.99
C SER A 310 23.22 -53.60 -37.12
N ARG A 311 22.99 -52.32 -36.80
CA ARG A 311 23.31 -51.17 -37.68
C ARG A 311 23.25 -49.82 -36.94
N SER A 312 24.39 -49.13 -36.95
CA SER A 312 24.57 -47.69 -37.24
C SER A 312 23.60 -46.68 -36.62
N MET A 313 24.06 -45.93 -35.61
CA MET A 313 23.38 -44.72 -35.15
C MET A 313 23.82 -43.48 -35.96
N ILE A 314 22.90 -42.96 -36.76
CA ILE A 314 22.86 -41.57 -37.21
C ILE A 314 21.90 -40.85 -36.26
N VAL A 315 22.38 -39.81 -35.58
CA VAL A 315 21.56 -38.93 -34.73
C VAL A 315 20.90 -37.87 -35.60
N LYS A 316 19.56 -37.76 -35.54
CA LYS A 316 18.80 -36.52 -35.79
C LYS A 316 17.34 -36.64 -35.32
N LYS A 317 16.99 -35.73 -34.40
CA LYS A 317 15.74 -34.97 -34.23
C LYS A 317 14.38 -35.65 -33.92
N GLU A 318 13.95 -35.36 -32.68
CA GLU A 318 12.71 -34.64 -32.29
C GLU A 318 11.30 -35.32 -32.27
N ILE A 319 10.74 -35.32 -31.04
CA ILE A 319 9.33 -35.10 -30.61
C ILE A 319 8.35 -36.30 -30.62
N PHE A 320 7.83 -36.70 -29.43
CA PHE A 320 6.44 -36.47 -28.96
C PHE A 320 6.18 -36.99 -27.53
N THR A 321 5.14 -36.41 -26.95
CA THR A 321 4.65 -36.24 -25.57
C THR A 321 4.01 -37.46 -24.88
N PRO A 322 3.68 -37.35 -23.56
CA PRO A 322 3.26 -38.44 -22.68
C PRO A 322 1.75 -38.78 -22.76
N ASP A 323 1.44 -40.04 -22.50
CA ASP A 323 0.06 -40.54 -22.27
C ASP A 323 -0.51 -40.05 -20.94
N GLN A 324 -1.79 -39.64 -20.98
CA GLN A 324 -2.66 -39.36 -19.84
C GLN A 324 -3.53 -40.60 -19.50
N PRO A 325 -4.12 -40.66 -18.28
CA PRO A 325 -4.83 -41.83 -17.78
C PRO A 325 -6.32 -41.88 -18.19
N ALA A 326 -6.92 -43.02 -17.84
CA ALA A 326 -8.18 -43.59 -18.27
C ALA A 326 -9.46 -42.74 -18.14
N ALA A 327 -10.41 -43.06 -19.03
CA ALA A 327 -11.73 -42.47 -19.17
C ALA A 327 -12.78 -43.04 -18.20
N ILE A 328 -13.72 -42.19 -17.78
CA ILE A 328 -15.10 -42.54 -17.41
C ILE A 328 -16.05 -41.82 -18.36
N SER A 329 -17.10 -42.53 -18.76
CA SER A 329 -18.01 -42.30 -19.87
C SER A 329 -19.10 -41.22 -19.66
N SER A 330 -19.48 -40.59 -20.80
CA SER A 330 -20.85 -40.48 -21.35
C SER A 330 -21.29 -39.05 -21.69
N GLY A 331 -21.90 -38.88 -22.89
CA GLY A 331 -22.62 -37.67 -23.27
C GLY A 331 -22.46 -37.26 -24.75
N ARG A 332 -23.48 -37.55 -25.56
CA ARG A 332 -23.59 -37.32 -27.01
C ARG A 332 -23.47 -35.84 -27.44
N GLY A 333 -22.96 -35.58 -28.65
CA GLY A 333 -23.28 -34.36 -29.41
C GLY A 333 -22.47 -34.16 -30.70
N LYS A 334 -23.13 -34.04 -31.85
CA LYS A 334 -22.58 -34.03 -33.23
C LYS A 334 -22.18 -32.62 -33.72
N LYS A 335 -21.45 -32.60 -34.87
CA LYS A 335 -21.26 -31.52 -35.91
C LYS A 335 -19.99 -30.66 -35.73
N SER A 336 -18.91 -30.86 -36.50
CA SER A 336 -18.62 -30.51 -37.91
C SER A 336 -18.09 -29.07 -38.14
N THR A 337 -17.00 -28.99 -38.92
CA THR A 337 -16.50 -27.89 -39.78
C THR A 337 -15.98 -26.57 -39.17
N LYS A 338 -14.65 -26.39 -39.15
CA LYS A 338 -13.88 -25.40 -39.94
C LYS A 338 -12.45 -25.27 -39.41
N ARG A 339 -11.49 -25.13 -40.34
CA ARG A 339 -10.06 -24.84 -40.11
C ARG A 339 -9.90 -23.69 -39.11
N LYS A 340 -9.07 -23.89 -38.08
CA LYS A 340 -8.56 -22.80 -37.25
C LYS A 340 -7.03 -22.80 -37.27
N GLU A 341 -6.55 -21.65 -37.69
CA GLU A 341 -5.23 -21.07 -37.56
C GLU A 341 -4.67 -21.23 -36.13
N PRO A 342 -3.36 -21.42 -35.94
CA PRO A 342 -2.77 -21.66 -34.63
C PRO A 342 -2.94 -20.45 -33.69
N PRO A 343 -3.11 -20.68 -32.37
CA PRO A 343 -3.38 -19.64 -31.40
C PRO A 343 -2.15 -18.75 -31.19
N VAL A 344 -2.33 -17.47 -31.53
CA VAL A 344 -1.49 -16.36 -31.07
C VAL A 344 -1.59 -16.28 -29.55
N ILE A 345 -0.45 -16.39 -28.88
CA ILE A 345 -0.31 -16.11 -27.44
C ILE A 345 -0.67 -14.64 -27.22
N PRO A 346 -1.60 -14.28 -26.31
CA PRO A 346 -1.84 -12.88 -25.97
C PRO A 346 -0.61 -12.31 -25.26
N THR A 347 0.09 -11.42 -25.95
CA THR A 347 1.01 -10.50 -25.32
C THR A 347 0.25 -9.65 -24.30
N LEU A 348 0.79 -9.58 -23.09
CA LEU A 348 0.33 -8.69 -22.02
C LEU A 348 0.20 -7.25 -22.56
N GLU A 349 -1.04 -6.81 -22.66
CA GLU A 349 -1.42 -5.51 -23.21
C GLU A 349 -1.12 -4.43 -22.16
N ILE A 350 -0.05 -3.67 -22.39
CA ILE A 350 0.20 -2.39 -21.72
C ILE A 350 -1.02 -1.50 -21.94
N PRO A 351 -1.62 -0.86 -20.92
CA PRO A 351 -2.77 -0.01 -21.13
C PRO A 351 -2.37 1.20 -21.99
N LYS A 352 -2.85 1.20 -23.24
CA LYS A 352 -2.72 2.34 -24.17
C LYS A 352 -3.54 3.50 -23.63
N LEU A 353 -2.86 4.56 -23.20
CA LEU A 353 -3.45 5.79 -22.65
C LEU A 353 -4.25 6.63 -23.68
N PHE A 354 -4.26 6.25 -24.97
CA PHE A 354 -5.06 6.92 -25.99
C PHE A 354 -5.62 5.90 -26.99
N THR A 355 -6.95 5.87 -27.12
CA THR A 355 -7.60 5.23 -28.27
C THR A 355 -7.39 6.12 -29.50
N SER A 356 -7.17 5.48 -30.65
CA SER A 356 -6.84 6.10 -31.95
C SER A 356 -7.89 7.10 -32.50
N SER A 357 -8.90 7.49 -31.73
CA SER A 357 -9.97 8.41 -32.12
C SER A 357 -9.90 9.78 -31.42
N PHE A 358 -8.85 10.09 -30.67
CA PHE A 358 -8.70 11.41 -30.05
C PHE A 358 -8.37 12.50 -31.10
N LYS A 359 -9.36 13.33 -31.47
CA LYS A 359 -9.17 14.52 -32.29
C LYS A 359 -8.77 15.70 -31.41
N VAL A 360 -7.55 16.21 -31.59
CA VAL A 360 -7.05 17.43 -30.94
C VAL A 360 -7.86 18.64 -31.42
N PRO A 361 -8.43 19.47 -30.52
CA PRO A 361 -9.06 20.72 -30.91
C PRO A 361 -8.04 21.68 -31.51
N LYS A 362 -8.28 22.16 -32.74
CA LYS A 362 -7.42 23.16 -33.38
C LYS A 362 -7.62 24.52 -32.71
N LEU A 363 -6.56 25.04 -32.09
CA LEU A 363 -6.51 26.43 -31.62
C LEU A 363 -6.53 27.36 -32.84
N LYS A 364 -7.49 28.29 -32.87
CA LYS A 364 -7.51 29.39 -33.83
C LYS A 364 -6.38 30.34 -33.47
N VAL A 365 -5.40 30.48 -34.36
CA VAL A 365 -4.40 31.54 -34.27
C VAL A 365 -5.12 32.86 -34.54
N LEU A 366 -5.23 33.70 -33.51
CA LEU A 366 -5.59 35.11 -33.68
C LEU A 366 -4.37 35.81 -34.27
N SER A 367 -4.50 36.21 -35.53
CA SER A 367 -3.57 37.07 -36.24
C SER A 367 -3.44 38.40 -35.52
N GLU A 368 -2.22 38.75 -35.11
CA GLU A 368 -1.83 40.06 -34.61
C GLU A 368 -2.02 41.12 -35.70
N ARG A 369 -2.91 42.06 -35.41
CA ARG A 369 -3.07 43.28 -36.19
C ARG A 369 -2.08 44.31 -35.63
N GLN A 370 -1.09 44.64 -36.45
CA GLN A 370 -0.07 45.66 -36.22
C GLN A 370 -0.65 46.99 -35.70
N ARG A 371 0.02 47.55 -34.69
CA ARG A 371 0.30 48.98 -34.60
C ARG A 371 1.75 49.18 -34.21
#